data_AF-A0A7S3L1U1-F1
#
_entry.id   AF-A0A7S3L1U1-F1
#
_cell.length_a   1.000
_cell.length_b   1.000
_cell.length_c   1.000
_cell.angle_alpha   90.00
_cell.angle_beta   90.00
_cell.angle_gamma   90.00
#
_symmetry.space_group_name_H-M   'P 1'
#
loop_
_entity.id
_entity.type
_entity.pdbx_description
1 polymer ?
#
loop_
_entity_poly.entity_id
_entity_poly.type
_entity_poly.pdbx_seq_one_letter_code
_entity_poly.pdbx_strand_id
1 'polypeptide(L)'
;IANAWLNGIVVYQIHKMLRHSHIRRRYLPPTRTQVAVHVVAVYAYATAWGLLCGFNLHFLPHSSHLYYGFACMPMEYNRASTLFFWLVYLPMTLGAPLLWAVHVTSDILRRQLLPPPGHKRRILSMFLLRLCFLYFAIWLPFLVLFLLGNFIIIPPLIHWIGAAISHLQGFCSVLFCLTHPDIRTA
;
A
#
# COMPACT_ATOMS: atom_id res chain seq x y z
N ILE A 1 2.20 -5.16 3.17
CA ILE A 1 2.26 -4.13 4.24
C ILE A 1 3.30 -3.06 3.94
N ALA A 2 4.61 -3.38 3.96
CA ALA A 2 5.68 -2.38 3.82
C ALA A 2 5.52 -1.48 2.56
N ASN A 3 5.25 -2.09 1.40
CA ASN A 3 5.11 -1.35 0.15
C ASN A 3 3.94 -0.34 0.17
N ALA A 4 2.81 -0.71 0.76
CA ALA A 4 1.64 0.17 0.91
C ALA A 4 1.97 1.41 1.75
N TRP A 5 2.66 1.20 2.88
CA TRP A 5 3.05 2.27 3.79
C TRP A 5 4.18 3.15 3.24
N LEU A 6 5.16 2.57 2.53
CA LEU A 6 6.17 3.34 1.80
C LEU A 6 5.54 4.25 0.74
N ASN A 7 4.59 3.72 -0.03
CA ASN A 7 3.80 4.51 -0.97
C ASN A 7 3.04 5.64 -0.28
N GLY A 8 2.44 5.38 0.89
CA GLY A 8 1.80 6.41 1.71
C GLY A 8 2.74 7.54 2.12
N ILE A 9 3.99 7.21 2.49
CA ILE A 9 5.03 8.21 2.83
C ILE A 9 5.42 9.02 1.58
N VAL A 10 5.60 8.38 0.43
CA VAL A 10 5.90 9.08 -0.83
C VAL A 10 4.79 10.07 -1.16
N VAL A 11 3.53 9.64 -1.06
CA VAL A 11 2.35 10.50 -1.28
C VAL A 11 2.34 11.68 -0.30
N TYR A 12 2.66 11.45 0.97
CA TYR A 12 2.79 12.53 1.97
C TYR A 12 3.89 13.54 1.60
N GLN A 13 5.07 13.09 1.17
CA GLN A 13 6.15 14.01 0.78
C GLN A 13 5.78 14.83 -0.46
N ILE A 14 5.10 14.21 -1.44
CA ILE A 14 4.57 14.91 -2.61
C ILE A 14 3.56 15.98 -2.18
N HIS A 15 2.61 15.63 -1.32
CA HIS A 15 1.62 16.57 -0.80
C HIS A 15 2.26 17.75 -0.08
N LYS A 16 3.23 17.47 0.79
CA LYS A 16 3.99 18.49 1.52
C LYS A 16 4.70 19.43 0.54
N MET A 17 5.36 18.88 -0.48
CA MET A 17 6.03 19.66 -1.52
C MET A 17 5.04 20.56 -2.27
N LEU A 18 3.92 20.01 -2.72
CA LEU A 18 2.89 20.76 -3.44
C LEU A 18 2.31 21.89 -2.59
N ARG A 19 2.01 21.61 -1.31
CA ARG A 19 1.49 22.62 -0.38
C ARG A 19 2.49 23.75 -0.16
N HIS A 20 3.78 23.46 -0.01
CA HIS A 20 4.83 24.48 0.12
C HIS A 20 4.96 25.32 -1.14
N SER A 21 4.94 24.68 -2.32
CA SER A 21 4.96 25.36 -3.61
C SER A 21 3.76 26.31 -3.77
N HIS A 22 2.56 25.86 -3.41
CA HIS A 22 1.33 26.66 -3.51
C HIS A 22 1.38 27.94 -2.65
N ILE A 23 1.94 27.86 -1.44
CA ILE A 23 2.12 29.03 -0.57
C ILE A 23 3.43 29.80 -0.85
N ARG A 24 4.14 29.48 -1.95
CA ARG A 24 5.43 30.07 -2.33
C ARG A 24 6.52 29.95 -1.25
N ARG A 25 6.45 28.91 -0.42
CA ARG A 25 7.46 28.59 0.59
C ARG A 25 8.49 27.63 0.02
N ARG A 26 9.77 27.83 0.35
CA ARG A 26 10.84 26.89 -0.03
C ARG A 26 10.60 25.55 0.65
N TYR A 27 10.45 24.49 -0.15
CA TYR A 27 10.41 23.11 0.32
C TYR A 27 11.84 22.64 0.60
N LEU A 28 12.06 22.09 1.79
CA LEU A 28 13.31 21.40 2.13
C LEU A 28 13.07 19.90 1.98
N PRO A 29 13.76 19.22 1.05
CA PRO A 29 13.62 17.78 0.89
C PRO A 29 14.05 17.05 2.16
N PRO A 30 13.46 15.89 2.47
CA PRO A 30 13.86 15.11 3.63
C PRO A 30 15.33 14.71 3.52
N THR A 31 16.05 14.80 4.63
CA THR A 31 17.44 14.35 4.72
C THR A 31 17.53 12.83 4.60
N ARG A 32 18.70 12.30 4.23
CA ARG A 32 18.91 10.84 4.13
C ARG A 32 18.60 10.13 5.44
N THR A 33 18.92 10.75 6.58
CA THR A 33 18.61 10.22 7.91
C THR A 33 17.10 10.16 8.17
N GLN A 34 16.34 11.20 7.80
CA GLN A 34 14.88 11.18 7.92
C GLN A 34 14.25 10.11 7.04
N VAL A 35 14.72 9.95 5.79
CA VAL A 35 14.26 8.88 4.90
C VAL A 35 14.57 7.51 5.49
N ALA A 36 15.79 7.31 6.02
CA ALA A 36 16.17 6.06 6.67
C ALA A 36 15.28 5.73 7.88
N VAL A 37 14.99 6.71 8.74
CA VAL A 37 14.07 6.54 9.88
C VAL A 37 12.68 6.14 9.42
N HIS A 38 12.14 6.79 8.38
CA HIS A 38 10.84 6.43 7.82
C HIS A 38 10.82 5.00 7.28
N VAL A 39 11.86 4.60 6.54
CA VAL A 39 11.99 3.25 5.99
C VAL A 39 12.08 2.22 7.13
N VAL A 40 12.96 2.42 8.09
CA VAL A 40 13.13 1.53 9.25
C VAL A 40 11.82 1.41 10.02
N ALA A 41 11.09 2.50 10.25
CA ALA A 41 9.80 2.47 10.94
C ALA A 41 8.76 1.62 10.19
N VAL A 42 8.67 1.76 8.85
CA VAL A 42 7.74 0.96 8.04
C VAL A 42 8.11 -0.52 8.02
N TYR A 43 9.40 -0.84 7.88
CA TYR A 43 9.84 -2.23 7.93
C TYR A 43 9.65 -2.83 9.32
N ALA A 44 9.96 -2.10 10.40
CA ALA A 44 9.69 -2.55 11.76
C ALA A 44 8.20 -2.81 11.99
N TYR A 45 7.32 -1.94 11.50
CA TYR A 45 5.87 -2.12 11.54
C TYR A 45 5.42 -3.36 10.75
N ALA A 46 5.92 -3.55 9.52
CA ALA A 46 5.59 -4.71 8.70
C ALA A 46 6.11 -6.01 9.32
N THR A 47 7.31 -6.01 9.89
CA THR A 47 7.87 -7.14 10.62
C THR A 47 7.07 -7.42 11.88
N ALA A 48 6.66 -6.41 12.65
CA ALA A 48 5.80 -6.60 13.82
C ALA A 48 4.50 -7.30 13.44
N TRP A 49 3.83 -6.88 12.37
CA TRP A 49 2.65 -7.60 11.85
C TRP A 49 2.97 -9.02 11.37
N GLY A 50 4.09 -9.21 10.68
CA GLY A 50 4.54 -10.54 10.25
C GLY A 50 4.81 -11.48 11.42
N LEU A 51 5.40 -10.99 12.51
CA LEU A 51 5.64 -11.74 13.75
C LEU A 51 4.32 -11.96 14.49
N LEU A 52 3.48 -10.94 14.64
CA LEU A 52 2.17 -11.06 15.28
C LEU A 52 1.32 -12.12 14.59
N CYS A 53 1.27 -12.12 13.25
CA CYS A 53 0.54 -13.11 12.50
C CYS A 53 1.26 -14.47 12.51
N GLY A 54 2.59 -14.51 12.46
CA GLY A 54 3.37 -15.74 12.38
C GLY A 54 3.41 -16.55 13.67
N PHE A 55 3.49 -15.89 14.83
CA PHE A 55 3.45 -16.52 16.14
C PHE A 55 1.98 -16.63 16.60
N ASN A 56 1.52 -17.84 16.93
CA ASN A 56 0.20 -18.08 17.51
C ASN A 56 0.13 -17.55 18.94
N LEU A 57 -0.02 -16.23 19.09
CA LEU A 57 -0.17 -15.58 20.37
C LEU A 57 -1.57 -15.84 20.93
N HIS A 58 -1.67 -16.59 22.03
CA HIS A 58 -2.95 -17.02 22.63
C HIS A 58 -3.96 -15.91 22.94
N PHE A 59 -3.50 -14.66 23.08
CA PHE A 59 -4.38 -13.52 23.40
C PHE A 59 -5.00 -12.87 22.16
N LEU A 60 -4.52 -13.17 20.95
CA LEU A 60 -5.10 -12.67 19.71
C LEU A 60 -5.94 -13.76 19.06
N PRO A 61 -7.14 -13.44 18.55
CA PRO A 61 -8.00 -14.40 17.89
C PRO A 61 -7.51 -14.65 16.45
N HIS A 62 -6.27 -15.09 16.26
CA HIS A 62 -5.74 -15.51 14.96
C HIS A 62 -5.07 -16.88 15.06
N SER A 63 -5.08 -17.61 13.96
CA SER A 63 -4.24 -18.79 13.79
C SER A 63 -3.37 -18.59 12.57
N SER A 64 -2.04 -18.68 12.74
CA SER A 64 -1.09 -18.85 11.65
C SER A 64 -1.07 -20.30 11.22
N HIS A 65 -2.04 -20.68 10.42
CA HIS A 65 -1.82 -21.79 9.50
C HIS A 65 -1.35 -21.19 8.17
N LEU A 66 -0.38 -21.84 7.53
CA LEU A 66 -0.01 -21.54 6.15
C LEU A 66 -1.26 -21.78 5.30
N TYR A 67 -2.05 -20.74 5.06
CA TYR A 67 -3.24 -20.82 4.23
C TYR A 67 -2.78 -21.12 2.81
N TYR A 68 -2.88 -22.39 2.42
CA TYR A 68 -2.37 -22.93 1.16
C TYR A 68 -0.88 -22.63 0.86
N GLY A 69 -0.08 -22.16 1.83
CA GLY A 69 1.36 -21.91 1.67
C GLY A 69 1.78 -20.53 1.14
N PHE A 70 0.88 -19.56 0.97
CA PHE A 70 1.19 -18.37 0.13
C PHE A 70 1.06 -16.98 0.77
N ALA A 71 0.48 -16.83 1.97
CA ALA A 71 0.48 -15.54 2.66
C ALA A 71 0.49 -15.68 4.18
N CYS A 72 1.34 -14.88 4.85
CA CYS A 72 1.32 -14.72 6.31
C CYS A 72 0.16 -13.79 6.72
N MET A 73 -1.08 -14.21 6.44
CA MET A 73 -2.29 -13.50 6.85
C MET A 73 -3.01 -14.30 7.93
N PRO A 74 -3.67 -13.62 8.89
CA PRO A 74 -4.43 -14.31 9.92
C PRO A 74 -5.61 -15.07 9.29
N MET A 75 -5.73 -16.35 9.59
CA MET A 75 -6.81 -17.20 9.09
C MET A 75 -8.11 -16.92 9.86
N GLU A 76 -9.22 -16.87 9.13
CA GLU A 76 -10.56 -16.84 9.70
C GLU A 76 -10.99 -18.28 10.05
N TYR A 77 -11.22 -18.57 11.33
CA TYR A 77 -11.68 -19.88 11.81
C TYR A 77 -12.87 -19.77 12.78
N ASN A 78 -13.05 -18.61 13.40
CA ASN A 78 -14.19 -18.28 14.24
C ASN A 78 -14.61 -16.81 14.04
N ARG A 79 -15.76 -16.42 14.61
CA ARG A 79 -16.28 -15.05 14.48
C ARG A 79 -15.30 -13.98 14.97
N ALA A 80 -14.54 -14.25 16.04
CA ALA A 80 -13.57 -13.31 16.58
C ALA A 80 -12.41 -13.06 15.60
N SER A 81 -11.91 -14.11 14.95
CA SER A 81 -10.85 -14.03 13.94
C SER A 81 -11.29 -13.31 12.66
N THR A 82 -12.52 -13.55 12.20
CA THR A 82 -13.14 -12.79 11.12
C THR A 82 -13.23 -11.31 11.45
N LEU A 83 -13.74 -10.97 12.64
CA LEU A 83 -13.83 -9.57 13.07
C LEU A 83 -12.45 -8.92 13.19
N PHE A 84 -11.46 -9.62 13.74
CA PHE A 84 -10.08 -9.14 13.81
C PHE A 84 -9.48 -8.90 12.42
N PHE A 85 -9.65 -9.83 11.49
CA PHE A 85 -9.16 -9.71 10.12
C PHE A 85 -9.74 -8.47 9.42
N TRP A 86 -11.06 -8.32 9.46
CA TRP A 86 -11.77 -7.28 8.70
C TRP A 86 -11.75 -5.90 9.37
N LEU A 87 -11.75 -5.82 10.71
CA LEU A 87 -11.83 -4.55 11.43
C LEU A 87 -10.46 -4.02 11.88
N VAL A 88 -9.46 -4.89 12.03
CA VAL A 88 -8.15 -4.51 12.55
C VAL A 88 -7.07 -4.75 11.51
N TYR A 89 -6.84 -6.00 11.11
CA TYR A 89 -5.70 -6.36 10.26
C TYR A 89 -5.79 -5.68 8.88
N LEU A 90 -6.89 -5.89 8.15
CA LEU A 90 -7.05 -5.35 6.79
C LEU A 90 -7.06 -3.81 6.78
N PRO A 91 -7.80 -3.11 7.66
CA PRO A 91 -7.76 -1.65 7.71
C PRO A 91 -6.37 -1.12 8.10
N MET A 92 -5.66 -1.70 9.05
CA MET A 92 -4.35 -1.19 9.48
C MET A 92 -3.23 -1.47 8.48
N THR A 93 -3.31 -2.58 7.75
CA THR A 93 -2.24 -2.99 6.83
C THR A 93 -2.43 -2.45 5.43
N LEU A 94 -3.68 -2.38 4.95
CA LEU A 94 -4.02 -1.99 3.58
C LEU A 94 -5.01 -0.83 3.50
N GLY A 95 -6.00 -0.75 4.39
CA GLY A 95 -7.03 0.30 4.35
C GLY A 95 -6.49 1.70 4.66
N ALA A 96 -5.73 1.86 5.73
CA ALA A 96 -5.18 3.11 6.20
C ALA A 96 -4.24 3.79 5.17
N PRO A 97 -3.22 3.12 4.60
CA PRO A 97 -2.39 3.75 3.57
C PRO A 97 -3.19 4.11 2.31
N LEU A 98 -4.21 3.32 1.96
CA LEU A 98 -5.10 3.63 0.84
C LEU A 98 -5.98 4.84 1.11
N LEU A 99 -6.67 4.87 2.25
CA LEU A 99 -7.50 6.00 2.67
C LEU A 99 -6.67 7.28 2.75
N TRP A 100 -5.43 7.18 3.23
CA TRP A 100 -4.47 8.28 3.23
C TRP A 100 -4.16 8.78 1.82
N ALA A 101 -3.87 7.87 0.88
CA ALA A 101 -3.59 8.24 -0.51
C ALA A 101 -4.80 8.89 -1.19
N VAL A 102 -6.01 8.37 -0.97
CA VAL A 102 -7.27 8.92 -1.48
C VAL A 102 -7.54 10.30 -0.86
N HIS A 103 -7.33 10.44 0.45
CA HIS A 103 -7.48 11.72 1.15
C HIS A 103 -6.54 12.78 0.58
N VAL A 104 -5.25 12.47 0.46
CA VAL A 104 -4.24 13.37 -0.10
C VAL A 104 -4.57 13.75 -1.53
N THR A 105 -4.95 12.78 -2.36
CA THR A 105 -5.34 13.04 -3.76
C THR A 105 -6.56 13.95 -3.82
N SER A 106 -7.56 13.71 -2.97
CA SER A 106 -8.74 14.55 -2.87
C SER A 106 -8.40 15.97 -2.40
N ASP A 107 -7.48 16.13 -1.45
CA ASP A 107 -7.03 17.43 -0.97
C ASP A 107 -6.26 18.20 -2.06
N ILE A 108 -5.39 17.52 -2.81
CA ILE A 108 -4.68 18.10 -3.97
C ILE A 108 -5.66 18.62 -5.01
N LEU A 109 -6.72 17.86 -5.31
CA LEU A 109 -7.74 18.25 -6.29
C LEU A 109 -8.61 19.41 -5.77
N ARG A 110 -9.09 19.33 -4.53
CA ARG A 110 -9.96 20.35 -3.92
C ARG A 110 -9.27 21.70 -3.77
N ARG A 111 -8.00 21.69 -3.36
CA ARG A 111 -7.20 22.92 -3.17
C ARG A 111 -6.45 23.34 -4.43
N GLN A 112 -6.63 22.64 -5.55
CA GLN A 112 -5.94 22.91 -6.82
C GLN A 112 -4.42 23.06 -6.66
N LEU A 113 -3.80 22.21 -5.83
CA LEU A 113 -2.35 22.29 -5.53
C LEU A 113 -1.46 21.89 -6.72
N LEU A 114 -2.06 21.43 -7.82
CA LEU A 114 -1.35 21.04 -9.02
C LEU A 114 -0.79 22.29 -9.73
N PRO A 115 0.41 22.21 -10.32
CA PRO A 115 0.95 23.29 -11.12
C PRO A 115 0.06 23.57 -12.34
N PRO A 116 0.18 24.75 -12.98
CA PRO A 116 -0.54 25.08 -14.20
C PRO A 116 -0.41 23.98 -15.27
N PRO A 117 -1.41 23.85 -16.16
CA PRO A 117 -1.45 22.79 -17.17
C PRO A 117 -0.17 22.76 -18.00
N GLY A 118 0.46 21.59 -18.04
CA GLY A 118 1.76 21.38 -18.69
C GLY A 118 2.37 20.02 -18.35
N HIS A 119 3.59 19.79 -18.84
CA HIS A 119 4.30 18.52 -18.70
C HIS A 119 4.44 18.06 -17.23
N LYS A 120 4.83 18.97 -16.33
CA LYS A 120 5.02 18.68 -14.90
C LYS A 120 3.73 18.25 -14.19
N ARG A 121 2.60 18.91 -14.48
CA ARG A 121 1.29 18.52 -13.95
C ARG A 121 0.92 17.10 -14.40
N ARG A 122 1.09 16.83 -15.71
CA ARG A 122 0.74 15.53 -16.30
C ARG A 122 1.53 14.41 -15.64
N ILE A 123 2.85 14.56 -15.49
CA ILE A 123 3.71 13.57 -14.84
C ILE A 123 3.25 13.28 -13.41
N LEU A 124 3.02 14.33 -12.61
CA LEU A 124 2.66 14.17 -11.20
C LEU A 124 1.28 13.53 -11.03
N SER A 125 0.29 13.99 -11.80
CA SER A 125 -1.05 13.40 -11.82
C SER A 125 -1.01 11.94 -12.27
N MET A 126 -0.24 11.63 -13.32
CA MET A 126 -0.06 10.24 -13.78
C MET A 126 0.61 9.38 -12.71
N PHE A 127 1.61 9.89 -12.00
CA PHE A 127 2.26 9.16 -10.90
C PHE A 127 1.28 8.84 -9.77
N LEU A 128 0.53 9.83 -9.27
CA LEU A 128 -0.46 9.63 -8.20
C LEU A 128 -1.59 8.68 -8.62
N LEU A 129 -2.11 8.84 -9.84
CA LEU A 129 -3.16 7.98 -10.38
C LEU A 129 -2.66 6.55 -10.59
N ARG A 130 -1.42 6.37 -11.07
CA ARG A 130 -0.78 5.06 -11.20
C ARG A 130 -0.60 4.39 -9.85
N LEU A 131 -0.21 5.13 -8.81
CA LEU A 131 -0.03 4.58 -7.46
C LEU A 131 -1.36 4.06 -6.89
N CYS A 132 -2.46 4.81 -7.07
CA CYS A 132 -3.80 4.37 -6.69
C CYS A 132 -4.26 3.18 -7.54
N PHE A 133 -4.12 3.27 -8.86
CA PHE A 133 -4.51 2.22 -9.79
C PHE A 133 -3.77 0.92 -9.53
N LEU A 134 -2.45 0.97 -9.37
CA LEU A 134 -1.63 -0.20 -9.11
C LEU A 134 -2.07 -0.90 -7.83
N TYR A 135 -2.43 -0.11 -6.81
CA TYR A 135 -2.93 -0.64 -5.56
C TYR A 135 -4.25 -1.38 -5.74
N PHE A 136 -5.25 -0.76 -6.36
CA PHE A 136 -6.55 -1.39 -6.60
C PHE A 136 -6.45 -2.56 -7.58
N ALA A 137 -5.79 -2.39 -8.73
CA ALA A 137 -5.71 -3.39 -9.77
C ALA A 137 -5.00 -4.67 -9.30
N ILE A 138 -4.00 -4.55 -8.43
CA ILE A 138 -3.24 -5.70 -7.95
C ILE A 138 -3.84 -6.32 -6.68
N TRP A 139 -4.33 -5.52 -5.72
CA TRP A 139 -4.87 -6.05 -4.46
C TRP A 139 -6.34 -6.42 -4.52
N LEU A 140 -7.17 -5.72 -5.29
CA LEU A 140 -8.61 -5.97 -5.31
C LEU A 140 -8.98 -7.37 -5.82
N PRO A 141 -8.37 -7.92 -6.90
CA PRO A 141 -8.63 -9.29 -7.31
C PRO A 141 -8.31 -10.30 -6.21
N PHE A 142 -7.20 -10.09 -5.51
CA PHE A 142 -6.80 -10.94 -4.39
C PHE A 142 -7.78 -10.87 -3.21
N LEU A 143 -8.22 -9.67 -2.83
CA LEU A 143 -9.22 -9.48 -1.77
C LEU A 143 -10.59 -10.08 -2.13
N VAL A 144 -10.99 -9.97 -3.40
CA VAL A 144 -12.23 -10.58 -3.89
C VAL A 144 -12.12 -12.10 -3.87
N LEU A 145 -11.02 -12.67 -4.34
CA LEU A 145 -10.77 -14.12 -4.25
C LEU A 145 -10.78 -14.60 -2.80
N PHE A 146 -10.18 -13.85 -1.88
CA PHE A 146 -10.19 -14.17 -0.46
C PHE A 146 -11.61 -14.13 0.13
N LEU A 147 -12.38 -13.09 -0.17
CA LEU A 147 -13.77 -12.96 0.26
C LEU A 147 -14.64 -14.09 -0.29
N LEU A 148 -14.51 -14.41 -1.58
CA LEU A 148 -15.27 -15.48 -2.22
C LEU A 148 -14.84 -16.87 -1.72
N GLY A 149 -13.56 -17.06 -1.41
CA GLY A 149 -13.02 -18.30 -0.85
C GLY A 149 -13.64 -18.68 0.49
N ASN A 150 -14.20 -17.72 1.23
CA ASN A 150 -14.98 -17.98 2.45
C ASN A 150 -16.37 -18.59 2.17
N PHE A 151 -16.90 -18.45 0.96
CA PHE A 151 -18.25 -18.91 0.60
C PHE A 151 -18.25 -20.02 -0.46
N ILE A 152 -17.21 -20.09 -1.30
CA ILE A 152 -17.13 -20.98 -2.45
C ILE A 152 -15.77 -21.68 -2.43
N ILE A 153 -15.76 -22.98 -2.75
CA ILE A 153 -14.52 -23.75 -2.91
C ILE A 153 -13.82 -23.26 -4.19
N ILE A 154 -12.77 -22.45 -4.01
CA ILE A 154 -11.93 -21.97 -5.10
C ILE A 154 -10.71 -22.90 -5.22
N PRO A 155 -10.36 -23.38 -6.44
CA PRO A 155 -9.17 -24.20 -6.66
C PRO A 155 -7.89 -23.57 -6.09
N PRO A 156 -6.98 -24.37 -5.48
CA PRO A 156 -5.72 -23.85 -4.93
C PRO A 156 -4.87 -23.08 -5.94
N LEU A 157 -4.91 -23.48 -7.22
CA LEU A 157 -4.20 -22.78 -8.30
C LEU A 157 -4.69 -21.35 -8.49
N ILE A 158 -5.99 -21.08 -8.35
CA ILE A 158 -6.55 -19.74 -8.52
C ILE A 158 -6.13 -18.84 -7.35
N HIS A 159 -6.17 -19.37 -6.13
CA HIS A 159 -5.62 -18.67 -4.96
C HIS A 159 -4.13 -18.36 -5.13
N TRP A 160 -3.37 -19.31 -5.67
CA TRP A 160 -1.95 -19.15 -5.97
C TRP A 160 -1.69 -18.00 -6.95
N ILE A 161 -2.42 -17.98 -8.07
CA ILE A 161 -2.30 -16.92 -9.09
C ILE A 161 -2.65 -15.57 -8.47
N GLY A 162 -3.75 -15.48 -7.71
CA GLY A 162 -4.15 -14.24 -7.03
C GLY A 162 -3.10 -13.73 -6.05
N ALA A 163 -2.51 -14.63 -5.25
CA ALA A 163 -1.44 -14.30 -4.33
C ALA A 163 -0.15 -13.90 -5.07
N ALA A 164 0.25 -14.61 -6.13
CA ALA A 164 1.43 -14.28 -6.91
C ALA A 164 1.31 -12.88 -7.53
N ILE A 165 0.13 -12.55 -8.09
CA ILE A 165 -0.15 -11.22 -8.65
C ILE A 165 -0.01 -10.14 -7.57
N SER A 166 -0.53 -10.36 -6.36
CA SER A 166 -0.42 -9.38 -5.27
C SER A 166 1.03 -9.11 -4.85
N HIS A 167 1.89 -10.14 -4.89
CA HIS A 167 3.33 -10.01 -4.59
C HIS A 167 4.12 -9.32 -5.71
N LEU A 168 3.67 -9.40 -6.97
CA LEU A 168 4.28 -8.68 -8.10
C LEU A 168 4.11 -7.16 -8.01
N GLN A 169 3.29 -6.64 -7.08
CA GLN A 169 3.08 -5.20 -6.90
C GLN A 169 4.38 -4.42 -6.75
N GLY A 170 5.35 -4.94 -5.99
CA GLY A 170 6.67 -4.31 -5.82
C GLY A 170 7.44 -4.23 -7.14
N PHE A 171 7.49 -5.35 -7.87
CA PHE A 171 8.15 -5.42 -9.17
C PHE A 171 7.51 -4.48 -10.19
N CYS A 172 6.17 -4.48 -10.30
CA CYS A 172 5.45 -3.56 -11.15
C CYS A 172 5.74 -2.10 -10.78
N SER A 173 5.78 -1.77 -9.48
CA SER A 173 6.12 -0.42 -9.01
C SER A 173 7.50 0.01 -9.50
N VAL A 174 8.50 -0.87 -9.43
CA VAL A 174 9.86 -0.61 -9.94
C VAL A 174 9.84 -0.38 -11.44
N LEU A 175 9.22 -1.27 -12.23
CA LEU A 175 9.11 -1.11 -13.67
C LEU A 175 8.46 0.23 -14.03
N PHE A 176 7.42 0.62 -13.31
CA PHE A 176 6.75 1.91 -13.53
C PHE A 176 7.65 3.09 -13.19
N CYS A 177 8.41 3.03 -12.09
CA CYS A 177 9.40 4.05 -11.77
C CYS A 177 10.46 4.18 -12.88
N LEU A 178 10.93 3.07 -13.45
CA LEU A 178 11.91 3.09 -14.56
C LEU A 178 11.35 3.70 -15.86
N THR A 179 10.03 3.73 -16.06
CA THR A 179 9.42 4.45 -17.20
C THR A 179 9.37 5.97 -17.02
N HIS A 180 9.73 6.48 -15.84
CA HIS A 180 9.73 7.92 -15.59
C HIS A 180 10.83 8.60 -16.41
N PRO A 181 10.53 9.67 -17.17
CA PRO A 181 11.49 10.33 -18.05
C PRO A 181 12.74 10.80 -17.28
N ASP A 182 12.57 11.37 -16.09
CA ASP A 182 13.69 11.86 -15.26
C ASP A 182 14.66 10.74 -14.83
N ILE A 183 14.21 9.49 -14.72
CA ILE A 183 15.07 8.35 -14.37
C ILE A 183 15.77 7.80 -15.61
N ARG A 184 15.10 7.81 -16.77
CA ARG A 184 15.69 7.35 -18.04
C ARG A 184 16.85 8.21 -18.52
N THR A 185 16.92 9.46 -18.08
CA THR A 185 17.95 10.43 -18.48
C THR A 185 19.07 10.61 -17.45
N ALA A 186 18.99 9.96 -16.29
CA ALA A 186 19.98 10.01 -15.22
C ALA A 186 21.00 8.87 -15.37
#